data_AF-A0A950FRW9-F1
#
_entry.id   AF-A0A950FRW9-F1
#
_cell.length_a   1.000
_cell.length_b   1.000
_cell.length_c   1.000
_cell.angle_alpha   90.00
_cell.angle_beta   90.00
_cell.angle_gamma   90.00
#
_symmetry.space_group_name_H-M   'P 1'
#
loop_
_entity.id
_entity.type
_entity.pdbx_description
1 polymer ?
#
loop_
_entity_poly.entity_id
_entity_poly.type
_entity_poly.pdbx_seq_one_letter_code
_entity_poly.pdbx_strand_id
1 'polypeptide(L)'
;MSVYRVIDKLEASVKQGTVLPLGYRIVSEEKLLELIEKLRASLPEEVGRARTIAKNGDRLVREAQEKAQAIVAEASSASSAQIDDNEIVRRARATAEIVLKEAEQKAARVREGADAYAAQVLTDLDVRLSSALGSVKKGIEALAASKAAPEGSLADAAAKSKRAAFDAQQHDNETAELESV
;
A
#
# COMPACT_ATOMS: atom_id res chain seq x y z
N MET A 1 65.93 37.86 -10.14
CA MET A 1 66.12 37.50 -11.57
C MET A 1 65.46 36.15 -11.75
N SER A 2 64.59 35.95 -12.74
CA SER A 2 64.02 34.61 -12.95
C SER A 2 65.14 33.62 -13.31
N VAL A 3 65.12 32.43 -12.72
CA VAL A 3 66.03 31.31 -13.00
C VAL A 3 66.20 31.10 -14.52
N TYR A 4 65.10 31.22 -15.27
CA TYR A 4 65.09 31.15 -16.73
C TYR A 4 66.00 32.19 -17.38
N ARG A 5 65.99 33.44 -16.92
CA ARG A 5 66.88 34.49 -17.46
C ARG A 5 68.36 34.23 -17.19
N VAL A 6 68.70 33.51 -16.12
CA VAL A 6 70.10 33.11 -15.84
C VAL A 6 70.52 31.98 -16.76
N ILE A 7 69.61 31.01 -17.00
CA ILE A 7 69.80 29.93 -17.98
C ILE A 7 69.95 30.50 -19.40
N ASP A 8 69.09 31.42 -19.83
CA ASP A 8 69.16 32.06 -21.15
C ASP A 8 70.49 32.80 -21.34
N LYS A 9 70.98 33.48 -20.29
CA LYS A 9 72.28 34.17 -20.31
C LYS A 9 73.45 33.20 -20.35
N LEU A 10 73.35 32.07 -19.66
CA LEU A 10 74.37 31.02 -19.67
C LEU A 10 74.45 30.38 -21.06
N GLU A 11 73.29 30.07 -21.65
CA GLU A 11 73.18 29.57 -23.02
C GLU A 11 73.74 30.57 -24.04
N ALA A 12 73.39 31.86 -23.92
CA ALA A 12 73.92 32.91 -24.79
C ALA A 12 75.43 33.07 -24.63
N SER A 13 75.96 33.00 -23.40
CA SER A 13 77.40 33.09 -23.14
C SER A 13 78.17 31.92 -23.76
N VAL A 14 77.59 30.71 -23.73
CA VAL A 14 78.15 29.54 -24.40
C VAL A 14 78.04 29.64 -25.92
N LYS A 15 76.96 30.20 -26.47
CA LYS A 15 76.78 30.37 -27.93
C LYS A 15 77.67 31.46 -28.54
N GLN A 16 77.90 32.55 -27.80
CA GLN A 16 78.71 33.70 -28.24
C GLN A 16 80.22 33.50 -28.07
N GLY A 17 80.66 32.40 -27.45
CA GLY A 17 82.07 32.07 -27.31
C GLY A 17 82.79 31.91 -28.65
N THR A 18 84.07 32.26 -28.68
CA THR A 18 84.91 32.19 -29.88
C THR A 18 85.08 30.74 -30.33
N VAL A 19 84.71 30.46 -31.59
CA VAL A 19 84.83 29.13 -32.18
C VAL A 19 86.26 28.91 -32.67
N LEU A 20 86.85 27.78 -32.32
CA LEU A 20 88.14 27.32 -32.81
C LEU A 20 87.97 26.13 -33.77
N PRO A 21 88.96 25.85 -34.64
CA PRO A 21 88.98 24.64 -35.46
C PRO A 21 88.89 23.38 -34.59
N LEU A 22 88.36 22.28 -35.16
CA LEU A 22 88.03 21.03 -34.47
C LEU A 22 86.82 21.10 -33.49
N GLY A 23 85.97 22.14 -33.60
CA GLY A 23 84.69 22.19 -32.89
C GLY A 23 84.76 22.68 -31.44
N TYR A 24 85.93 23.12 -30.97
CA TYR A 24 86.11 23.70 -29.65
C TYR A 24 85.57 25.14 -29.61
N ARG A 25 85.05 25.55 -28.46
CA ARG A 25 84.57 26.93 -28.23
C ARG A 25 85.13 27.47 -26.93
N ILE A 26 85.77 28.63 -26.99
CA ILE A 26 86.31 29.32 -25.82
C ILE A 26 85.20 30.20 -25.22
N VAL A 27 84.97 30.04 -23.93
CA VAL A 27 84.01 30.83 -23.16
C VAL A 27 84.75 31.41 -21.95
N SER A 28 84.36 32.62 -21.52
CA SER A 28 84.89 33.22 -20.29
C SER A 28 84.46 32.37 -19.09
N GLU A 29 85.45 31.75 -18.44
CA GLU A 29 85.27 30.94 -17.24
C GLU A 29 84.64 31.77 -16.10
N GLU A 30 85.17 32.97 -15.86
CA GLU A 30 84.69 33.88 -14.82
C GLU A 30 83.20 34.22 -14.98
N LYS A 31 82.78 34.56 -16.21
CA LYS A 31 81.37 34.87 -16.53
C LYS A 31 80.46 33.65 -16.40
N LEU A 32 80.96 32.46 -16.74
CA LEU A 32 80.20 31.21 -16.61
C LEU A 32 80.00 30.84 -15.14
N LEU A 33 81.05 30.94 -14.33
CA LEU A 33 81.00 30.68 -12.88
C LEU A 33 80.05 31.66 -12.18
N GLU A 34 80.10 32.96 -12.52
CA GLU A 34 79.18 33.96 -11.96
C GLU A 34 77.71 33.64 -12.26
N LEU A 35 77.41 33.17 -13.47
CA LEU A 35 76.06 32.76 -13.86
C LEU A 35 75.62 31.47 -13.13
N ILE A 36 76.53 30.51 -12.95
CA ILE A 36 76.26 29.28 -12.20
C ILE A 36 75.99 29.59 -10.73
N GLU A 37 76.74 30.51 -10.11
CA GLU A 37 76.51 30.92 -8.72
C GLU A 37 75.16 31.63 -8.55
N LYS A 38 74.81 32.54 -9.47
CA LYS A 38 73.49 33.19 -9.48
C LYS A 38 72.36 32.18 -9.68
N LEU A 39 72.56 31.16 -10.51
CA LEU A 39 71.60 30.07 -10.69
C LEU A 39 71.45 29.25 -9.40
N ARG A 40 72.57 28.87 -8.77
CA ARG A 40 72.59 28.13 -7.51
C ARG A 40 71.94 28.91 -6.36
N ALA A 41 72.06 30.24 -6.35
CA ALA A 41 71.42 31.09 -5.35
C ALA A 41 69.90 31.24 -5.59
N SER A 42 69.44 31.26 -6.85
CA SER A 42 68.03 31.53 -7.19
C SER A 42 67.15 30.27 -7.31
N LEU A 43 67.74 29.10 -7.62
CA LEU A 43 67.00 27.83 -7.74
C LEU A 43 66.28 27.39 -6.46
N PRO A 44 66.91 27.40 -5.26
CA PRO A 44 66.25 26.97 -4.03
C PRO A 44 65.00 27.80 -3.70
N GLU A 45 65.04 29.09 -4.01
CA GLU A 45 63.93 30.01 -3.77
C GLU A 45 62.73 29.69 -4.68
N GLU A 46 62.95 29.48 -5.98
CA GLU A 46 61.89 29.10 -6.92
C GLU A 46 61.30 27.72 -6.60
N VAL A 47 62.15 26.73 -6.27
CA VAL A 47 61.68 25.40 -5.87
C VAL A 47 60.89 25.45 -4.56
N GLY A 48 61.33 26.28 -3.61
CA GLY A 48 60.61 26.52 -2.35
C GLY A 48 59.24 27.15 -2.56
N ARG A 49 59.15 28.14 -3.46
CA ARG A 49 57.88 28.76 -3.87
C ARG A 49 56.96 27.75 -4.53
N ALA A 50 57.45 26.96 -5.48
CA ALA A 50 56.66 25.90 -6.14
C ALA A 50 56.12 24.86 -5.14
N ARG A 51 56.96 24.40 -4.20
CA ARG A 51 56.54 23.46 -3.14
C ARG A 51 55.46 24.06 -2.22
N THR A 52 55.58 25.34 -1.90
CA THR A 52 54.60 26.04 -1.06
C THR A 52 53.26 26.18 -1.78
N ILE A 53 53.28 26.53 -3.06
CA ILE A 53 52.07 26.62 -3.89
C ILE A 53 51.39 25.25 -3.99
N ALA A 54 52.15 24.18 -4.25
CA ALA A 54 51.61 22.82 -4.29
C ALA A 54 50.93 22.43 -2.97
N LYS A 55 51.62 22.64 -1.83
CA LYS A 55 51.07 22.37 -0.49
C LYS A 55 49.80 23.18 -0.21
N ASN A 56 49.77 24.44 -0.62
CA ASN A 56 48.60 25.30 -0.45
C ASN A 56 47.43 24.84 -1.34
N GLY A 57 47.72 24.37 -2.55
CA GLY A 57 46.73 23.77 -3.45
C GLY A 57 46.08 22.53 -2.85
N ASP A 58 46.89 21.61 -2.34
CA ASP A 58 46.38 20.39 -1.67
C ASP A 58 45.50 20.74 -0.46
N ARG A 59 45.93 21.70 0.36
CA ARG A 59 45.14 22.19 1.49
C ARG A 59 43.81 22.79 1.04
N LEU A 60 43.82 23.64 0.00
CA LEU A 60 42.62 24.29 -0.53
C LEU A 60 41.63 23.26 -1.08
N VAL A 61 42.11 22.24 -1.81
CA VAL A 61 41.25 21.16 -2.33
C VAL A 61 40.60 20.39 -1.18
N ARG A 62 41.36 20.08 -0.13
CA ARG A 62 40.83 19.39 1.05
C ARG A 62 39.75 20.22 1.75
N GLU A 63 40.02 21.50 2.00
CA GLU A 63 39.06 22.42 2.61
C GLU A 63 37.80 22.59 1.75
N ALA A 64 37.94 22.62 0.42
CA ALA A 64 36.80 22.69 -0.49
C ALA A 64 35.96 21.40 -0.44
N GLN A 65 36.61 20.23 -0.37
CA GLN A 65 35.92 18.95 -0.23
C GLN A 65 35.18 18.83 1.10
N GLU A 66 35.81 19.22 2.20
CA GLU A 66 35.18 19.22 3.53
C GLU A 66 33.98 20.17 3.56
N LYS A 67 34.10 21.38 3.00
CA LYS A 67 32.97 22.31 2.87
C LYS A 67 31.85 21.77 1.99
N ALA A 68 32.18 21.15 0.87
CA ALA A 68 31.17 20.54 -0.01
C ALA A 68 30.41 19.42 0.70
N GLN A 69 31.12 18.55 1.43
CA GLN A 69 30.50 17.49 2.24
C GLN A 69 29.60 18.07 3.34
N ALA A 70 30.05 19.12 4.03
CA ALA A 70 29.25 19.81 5.04
C ALA A 70 27.96 20.41 4.45
N ILE A 71 28.05 21.08 3.30
CA ILE A 71 26.88 21.66 2.60
C ILE A 71 25.88 20.56 2.20
N VAL A 72 26.36 19.42 1.67
CA VAL A 72 25.48 18.31 1.28
C VAL A 72 24.79 17.71 2.52
N ALA A 73 25.53 17.52 3.61
CA ALA A 73 24.96 17.00 4.86
C ALA A 73 23.90 17.95 5.45
N GLU A 74 24.18 19.25 5.47
CA GLU A 74 23.25 20.28 5.93
C GLU A 74 21.99 20.34 5.06
N ALA A 75 22.15 20.34 3.73
CA ALA A 75 21.02 20.33 2.80
C ALA A 75 20.16 19.08 2.94
N SER A 76 20.77 17.91 3.14
CA SER A 76 20.04 16.66 3.40
C SER A 76 19.24 16.74 4.70
N SER A 77 19.86 17.23 5.78
CA SER A 77 19.19 17.38 7.07
C SER A 77 18.03 18.38 6.99
N ALA A 78 18.23 19.52 6.32
CA ALA A 78 17.20 20.52 6.10
C ALA A 78 16.04 19.96 5.25
N SER A 79 16.34 19.20 4.20
CA SER A 79 15.31 18.56 3.37
C SER A 79 14.48 17.55 4.16
N SER A 80 15.10 16.73 5.01
CA SER A 80 14.37 15.79 5.87
C SER A 80 13.46 16.52 6.85
N ALA A 81 13.96 17.56 7.53
CA ALA A 81 13.16 18.37 8.45
C ALA A 81 11.98 19.06 7.73
N GLN A 82 12.21 19.59 6.53
CA GLN A 82 11.17 20.27 5.74
C GLN A 82 10.11 19.32 5.18
N ILE A 83 10.42 18.03 5.00
CA ILE A 83 9.43 17.01 4.62
C ILE A 83 8.51 16.70 5.81
N ASP A 84 9.07 16.60 7.03
CA ASP A 84 8.28 16.34 8.24
C ASP A 84 7.33 17.51 8.57
N ASP A 85 7.78 18.74 8.33
CA ASP A 85 6.96 19.95 8.48
C ASP A 85 6.03 20.22 7.30
N ASN A 86 6.10 19.41 6.23
CA ASN A 86 5.35 19.69 5.04
C ASN A 86 3.86 19.55 5.31
N GLU A 87 3.13 20.64 5.12
CA GLU A 87 1.68 20.68 5.28
C GLU A 87 0.97 19.61 4.44
N ILE A 88 1.58 19.17 3.33
CA ILE A 88 1.12 18.04 2.52
C ILE A 88 1.08 16.74 3.33
N VAL A 89 2.10 16.43 4.13
CA VAL A 89 2.14 15.22 4.95
C VAL A 89 1.10 15.27 6.06
N ARG A 90 0.94 16.42 6.74
CA ARG A 90 -0.16 16.60 7.71
C ARG A 90 -1.54 16.44 7.08
N ARG A 91 -1.79 17.09 5.94
CA ARG A 91 -3.06 16.98 5.22
C ARG A 91 -3.30 15.53 4.76
N ALA A 92 -2.27 14.83 4.28
CA ALA A 92 -2.37 13.43 3.91
C ALA A 92 -2.75 12.54 5.11
N ARG A 93 -2.13 12.74 6.27
CA ARG A 93 -2.49 12.01 7.51
C ARG A 93 -3.92 12.31 7.96
N ALA A 94 -4.34 13.58 7.97
CA ALA A 94 -5.71 13.96 8.33
C ALA A 94 -6.74 13.34 7.37
N THR A 95 -6.47 13.36 6.07
CA THR A 95 -7.34 12.70 5.07
C THR A 95 -7.37 11.18 5.28
N ALA A 96 -6.23 10.56 5.57
CA ALA A 96 -6.17 9.12 5.86
C ALA A 96 -7.03 8.74 7.08
N GLU A 97 -6.98 9.53 8.15
CA GLU A 97 -7.83 9.34 9.33
C GLU A 97 -9.32 9.46 9.01
N ILE A 98 -9.71 10.44 8.19
CA ILE A 98 -11.10 10.61 7.74
C ILE A 98 -11.55 9.38 6.95
N VAL A 99 -10.76 8.94 5.97
CA VAL A 99 -11.07 7.76 5.14
C VAL A 99 -11.20 6.50 6.00
N LEU A 100 -10.31 6.33 6.99
CA LEU A 100 -10.37 5.18 7.90
C LEU A 100 -11.68 5.18 8.70
N LYS A 101 -12.04 6.32 9.27
CA LYS A 101 -13.27 6.49 10.05
C LYS A 101 -14.52 6.26 9.21
N GLU A 102 -14.55 6.77 7.97
CA GLU A 102 -15.65 6.51 7.05
C GLU A 102 -15.76 5.03 6.68
N ALA A 103 -14.64 4.36 6.44
CA ALA A 103 -14.59 2.93 6.16
C ALA A 103 -15.11 2.10 7.34
N GLU A 104 -14.69 2.42 8.57
CA GLU A 104 -15.18 1.79 9.80
C GLU A 104 -16.70 1.98 9.97
N GLN A 105 -17.20 3.20 9.79
CA GLN A 105 -18.65 3.48 9.86
C GLN A 105 -19.43 2.73 8.78
N LYS A 106 -18.89 2.65 7.56
CA LYS A 106 -19.52 1.89 6.47
C LYS A 106 -19.53 0.39 6.80
N ALA A 107 -18.44 -0.15 7.31
CA ALA A 107 -18.36 -1.55 7.72
C ALA A 107 -19.34 -1.87 8.85
N ALA A 108 -19.47 -0.99 9.84
CA ALA A 108 -20.44 -1.13 10.93
C ALA A 108 -21.88 -1.17 10.40
N ARG A 109 -22.26 -0.23 9.52
CA ARG A 109 -23.59 -0.20 8.89
C ARG A 109 -23.89 -1.45 8.07
N VAL A 110 -22.90 -1.96 7.34
CA VAL A 110 -23.04 -3.20 6.56
C VAL A 110 -23.28 -4.39 7.48
N ARG A 111 -22.54 -4.50 8.59
CA ARG A 111 -22.76 -5.58 9.58
C ARG A 111 -24.15 -5.50 10.20
N GLU A 112 -24.55 -4.32 10.67
CA GLU A 112 -25.87 -4.11 11.27
C GLU A 112 -27.00 -4.46 10.29
N GLY A 113 -26.87 -4.03 9.02
CA GLY A 113 -27.84 -4.40 7.98
C GLY A 113 -27.88 -5.90 7.68
N ALA A 114 -26.72 -6.57 7.69
CA ALA A 114 -26.64 -8.02 7.50
C ALA A 114 -27.27 -8.79 8.67
N ASP A 115 -27.02 -8.35 9.91
CA ASP A 115 -27.59 -8.95 11.12
C ASP A 115 -29.11 -8.78 11.14
N ALA A 116 -29.61 -7.57 10.80
CA ALA A 116 -31.04 -7.30 10.71
C ALA A 116 -31.72 -8.17 9.63
N TYR A 117 -31.08 -8.32 8.47
CA TYR A 117 -31.58 -9.20 7.40
C TYR A 117 -31.59 -10.67 7.83
N ALA A 118 -30.53 -11.15 8.47
CA ALA A 118 -30.47 -12.52 8.98
C ALA A 118 -31.57 -12.78 10.02
N ALA A 119 -31.80 -11.85 10.94
CA ALA A 119 -32.88 -11.95 11.93
C ALA A 119 -34.27 -12.02 11.26
N GLN A 120 -34.52 -11.19 10.24
CA GLN A 120 -35.76 -11.23 9.49
C GLN A 120 -35.96 -12.58 8.79
N VAL A 121 -34.95 -13.09 8.09
CA VAL A 121 -35.01 -14.38 7.40
C VAL A 121 -35.26 -15.53 8.38
N LEU A 122 -34.58 -15.53 9.53
CA LEU A 122 -34.77 -16.54 10.57
C LEU A 122 -36.19 -16.48 11.17
N THR A 123 -36.73 -15.29 11.37
CA THR A 123 -38.10 -15.09 11.86
C THR A 123 -39.13 -15.61 10.85
N ASP A 124 -38.96 -15.28 9.57
CA ASP A 124 -39.83 -15.78 8.50
C ASP A 124 -39.77 -17.31 8.39
N LEU A 125 -38.58 -17.89 8.56
CA LEU A 125 -38.40 -19.33 8.57
C LEU A 125 -39.12 -19.99 9.76
N ASP A 126 -39.02 -19.41 10.95
CA ASP A 126 -39.69 -19.91 12.16
C ASP A 126 -41.22 -19.95 12.00
N VAL A 127 -41.81 -18.89 11.44
CA VAL A 127 -43.25 -18.83 11.16
C VAL A 127 -43.67 -19.94 10.19
N ARG A 128 -42.89 -20.15 9.12
CA ARG A 128 -43.15 -21.20 8.12
C ARG A 128 -43.05 -22.60 8.72
N LEU A 129 -42.02 -22.86 9.51
CA LEU A 129 -41.81 -24.14 10.18
C LEU A 129 -42.92 -24.42 11.21
N SER A 130 -43.33 -23.41 11.97
CA SER A 130 -44.44 -23.51 12.93
C SER A 130 -45.76 -23.86 12.24
N SER A 131 -46.06 -23.24 11.09
CA SER A 131 -47.24 -23.56 10.28
C SER A 131 -47.20 -24.98 9.72
N ALA A 132 -46.03 -25.41 9.21
CA ALA A 132 -45.82 -26.77 8.72
C ALA A 132 -46.02 -27.81 9.84
N LEU A 133 -45.41 -27.60 11.01
CA LEU A 133 -45.59 -28.44 12.20
C LEU A 133 -47.05 -28.49 12.64
N GLY A 134 -47.76 -27.36 12.61
CA GLY A 134 -49.20 -27.30 12.91
C GLY A 134 -50.03 -28.16 11.95
N SER A 135 -49.71 -28.12 10.66
CA SER A 135 -50.37 -28.96 9.64
C SER A 135 -50.09 -30.44 9.87
N VAL A 136 -48.85 -30.81 10.21
CA VAL A 136 -48.48 -32.19 10.56
C VAL A 136 -49.24 -32.69 11.79
N LYS A 137 -49.31 -31.88 12.86
CA LYS A 137 -50.07 -32.25 14.07
C LYS A 137 -51.56 -32.49 13.78
N LYS A 138 -52.19 -31.59 13.03
CA LYS A 138 -53.59 -31.75 12.60
C LYS A 138 -53.79 -33.02 11.77
N GLY A 139 -52.85 -33.35 10.89
CA GLY A 139 -52.86 -34.60 10.12
C GLY A 139 -52.77 -35.85 11.00
N ILE A 140 -51.91 -35.84 12.03
CA ILE A 140 -51.79 -36.93 13.00
C ILE A 140 -53.07 -37.09 13.81
N GLU A 141 -53.64 -35.99 14.31
CA GLU A 141 -54.91 -36.00 15.07
C GLU A 141 -56.07 -36.54 14.23
N ALA A 142 -56.17 -36.17 12.95
CA ALA A 142 -57.19 -36.67 12.04
C ALA A 142 -57.07 -38.18 11.80
N LEU A 143 -55.85 -38.70 11.64
CA LEU A 143 -55.61 -40.14 11.50
C LEU A 143 -55.92 -40.91 12.79
N ALA A 144 -55.57 -40.35 13.96
CA ALA A 144 -55.91 -40.93 15.25
C ALA A 144 -57.43 -40.97 15.47
N ALA A 145 -58.15 -39.90 15.14
CA ALA A 145 -59.61 -39.84 15.22
C ALA A 145 -60.28 -40.83 14.27
N SER A 146 -59.77 -40.96 13.03
CA SER A 146 -60.25 -41.95 12.06
C SER A 146 -60.07 -43.39 12.55
N LYS A 147 -59.04 -43.66 13.36
CA LYS A 147 -58.77 -44.99 13.92
C LYS A 147 -59.57 -45.27 15.21
N ALA A 148 -60.03 -44.23 15.89
CA ALA A 148 -60.82 -44.32 17.12
C ALA A 148 -62.35 -44.32 16.88
N ALA A 149 -62.80 -43.97 15.67
CA ALA A 149 -64.19 -44.12 15.27
C ALA A 149 -64.56 -45.62 15.20
N PRO A 150 -65.57 -46.12 15.94
CA PRO A 150 -65.90 -47.54 15.94
C PRO A 150 -66.53 -47.93 14.60
N GLU A 151 -65.96 -48.96 13.96
CA GLU A 151 -66.43 -49.57 12.70
C GLU A 151 -67.88 -50.09 12.74
N GLY A 152 -68.59 -49.99 13.87
CA GLY A 152 -69.97 -50.47 14.03
C GLY A 152 -71.09 -49.49 13.66
N SER A 153 -70.84 -48.18 13.57
CA SER A 153 -71.95 -47.20 13.45
C SER A 153 -72.57 -47.07 12.06
N LEU A 154 -71.87 -47.50 11.00
CA LEU A 154 -72.37 -47.37 9.62
C LEU A 154 -73.41 -48.45 9.27
N ALA A 155 -73.34 -49.62 9.90
CA ALA A 155 -74.32 -50.70 9.71
C ALA A 155 -75.67 -50.39 10.38
N ASP A 156 -75.66 -49.84 11.59
CA ASP A 156 -76.89 -49.50 12.32
C ASP A 156 -77.65 -48.30 11.72
N ALA A 157 -76.95 -47.31 11.17
CA ALA A 157 -77.59 -46.16 10.52
C ALA A 157 -78.30 -46.56 9.21
N ALA A 158 -77.71 -47.47 8.43
CA ALA A 158 -78.32 -47.97 7.19
C ALA A 158 -79.53 -48.91 7.45
N ALA A 159 -79.50 -49.69 8.54
CA ALA A 159 -80.63 -50.53 8.93
C ALA A 159 -81.83 -49.71 9.41
N LYS A 160 -81.58 -48.63 10.16
CA LYS A 160 -82.64 -47.74 10.66
C LYS A 160 -83.31 -46.93 9.53
N SER A 161 -82.55 -46.53 8.51
CA SER A 161 -83.09 -45.80 7.35
C SER A 161 -83.94 -46.68 6.43
N LYS A 162 -83.56 -47.96 6.23
CA LYS A 162 -84.37 -48.89 5.43
C LYS A 162 -85.69 -49.26 6.10
N ARG A 163 -85.72 -49.35 7.43
CA ARG A 163 -86.95 -49.67 8.20
C ARG A 163 -87.93 -48.50 8.22
N ALA A 164 -87.43 -47.27 8.38
CA ALA A 164 -88.26 -46.06 8.30
C ALA A 164 -88.86 -45.82 6.91
N ALA A 165 -88.13 -46.16 5.83
CA ALA A 165 -88.64 -46.05 4.47
C ALA A 165 -89.69 -47.13 4.12
N PHE A 166 -89.59 -48.33 4.71
CA PHE A 166 -90.57 -49.40 4.51
C PHE A 166 -91.90 -49.12 5.24
N ASP A 167 -91.84 -48.62 6.48
CA ASP A 167 -93.05 -48.31 7.27
C ASP A 167 -93.84 -47.12 6.70
N ALA A 168 -93.17 -46.15 6.06
CA ALA A 168 -93.83 -45.03 5.38
C ALA A 168 -94.58 -45.47 4.11
N GLN A 169 -94.08 -46.48 3.40
CA GLN A 169 -94.67 -46.93 2.14
C GLN A 169 -95.87 -47.88 2.33
N GLN A 170 -96.03 -48.49 3.52
CA GLN A 170 -97.25 -49.24 3.87
C GLN A 170 -98.40 -48.34 4.30
N HIS A 171 -98.12 -47.19 4.94
CA HIS A 171 -99.16 -46.27 5.40
C HIS A 171 -99.85 -45.51 4.25
N ASP A 172 -99.13 -45.18 3.17
CA ASP A 172 -99.70 -44.49 2.01
C ASP A 172 -100.63 -45.39 1.17
N ASN A 173 -100.44 -46.71 1.21
CA ASN A 173 -101.24 -47.66 0.42
C ASN A 173 -102.60 -48.02 1.06
N GLU A 174 -102.79 -47.77 2.36
CA GLU A 174 -104.07 -47.98 3.05
C GLU A 174 -104.99 -46.75 3.00
N THR A 175 -104.44 -45.56 2.76
CA THR A 175 -105.22 -44.31 2.64
C THR A 175 -105.81 -44.08 1.24
N ALA A 176 -105.35 -44.80 0.22
CA ALA A 176 -105.83 -44.62 -1.16
C ALA A 176 -107.12 -45.40 -1.51
N GLU A 177 -107.53 -46.39 -0.70
CA GLU A 177 -108.74 -47.20 -0.98
C GLU A 177 -110.02 -46.71 -0.28
N LEU A 178 -109.97 -45.62 0.53
CA LEU A 178 -111.15 -45.10 1.24
C LEU A 178 -111.75 -43.79 0.67
N GLU A 179 -111.24 -43.25 -0.44
CA GLU A 179 -111.83 -42.07 -1.12
C GLU A 179 -112.54 -42.37 -2.46
N SER A 180 -112.82 -43.63 -2.80
CA SER A 180 -113.52 -43.99 -4.06
C SER A 180 -114.88 -44.70 -3.90
N VAL A 181 -115.70 -44.27 -2.94
CA VAL A 181 -117.15 -44.58 -2.89
C VAL A 181 -117.92 -43.33 -2.49
#